data_AF-A0A559RMU2-F1
#
_entry.id   AF-A0A559RMU2-F1
#
_cell.length_a   1.000
_cell.length_b   1.000
_cell.length_c   1.000
_cell.angle_alpha   90.00
_cell.angle_beta   90.00
_cell.angle_gamma   90.00
#
_symmetry.space_group_name_H-M   'P 1'
#
loop_
_entity.id
_entity.type
_entity.pdbx_description
1 polymer ?
#
loop_
_entity_poly.entity_id
_entity_poly.type
_entity_poly.pdbx_seq_one_letter_code
_entity_poly.pdbx_strand_id
1 'polypeptide(L)'
;MFSLVAILCFTRCKEKIKKEPYQVPDDLAQIIAGDSLKTWKLLKRYNGKTRMNMGDCFLKYRQTFMNDGNVYDNNIENSDCGKSLKGSWKIIKDSQNFTYIRITSNQIPKLLGTTENYKDFRIFHASKDSLHLSFVHTQYGQKRRISDYLIDQDLQIKGRDFHHK
;
A
#
# COMPACT_ATOMS: atom_id res chain seq x y z
N MET A 1 62.21 27.57 -10.22
CA MET A 1 61.22 26.99 -11.14
C MET A 1 60.38 25.98 -10.36
N PHE A 2 59.31 26.42 -9.71
CA PHE A 2 58.40 25.53 -8.97
C PHE A 2 56.99 25.76 -9.53
N SER A 3 56.53 24.81 -10.34
CA SER A 3 55.15 24.80 -10.86
C SER A 3 54.23 24.19 -9.80
N LEU A 4 53.27 24.98 -9.33
CA LEU A 4 52.21 24.57 -8.43
C LEU A 4 51.12 23.87 -9.25
N VAL A 5 51.04 22.55 -9.17
CA VAL A 5 49.97 21.76 -9.83
C VAL A 5 48.74 21.78 -8.92
N ALA A 6 47.74 22.58 -9.28
CA ALA A 6 46.42 22.55 -8.63
C ALA A 6 45.62 21.34 -9.12
N ILE A 7 45.49 20.33 -8.27
CA ILE A 7 44.66 19.14 -8.52
C ILE A 7 43.19 19.53 -8.25
N LEU A 8 42.46 19.85 -9.32
CA LEU A 8 41.01 20.03 -9.31
C LEU A 8 40.32 18.66 -9.16
N CYS A 9 39.99 18.29 -7.92
CA CYS A 9 39.12 17.15 -7.62
C CYS A 9 37.69 17.44 -8.10
N PHE A 10 37.37 17.06 -9.34
CA PHE A 10 36.00 16.96 -9.84
C PHE A 10 35.28 15.82 -9.12
N THR A 11 34.76 16.10 -7.93
CA THR A 11 33.82 15.20 -7.25
C THR A 11 32.52 15.20 -8.05
N ARG A 12 32.35 14.16 -8.88
CA ARG A 12 31.08 13.86 -9.57
C ARG A 12 30.03 13.55 -8.50
N CYS A 13 29.31 14.56 -8.04
CA CYS A 13 28.03 14.37 -7.36
C CYS A 13 27.11 13.62 -8.32
N LYS A 14 26.87 12.33 -8.07
CA LYS A 14 25.82 11.58 -8.77
C LYS A 14 24.50 12.24 -8.41
N GLU A 15 23.92 12.98 -9.36
CA GLU A 15 22.56 13.51 -9.21
C GLU A 15 21.62 12.35 -8.83
N LYS A 16 20.94 12.51 -7.70
CA LYS A 16 19.94 11.53 -7.27
C LYS A 16 18.79 11.61 -8.27
N ILE A 17 18.69 10.61 -9.16
CA ILE A 17 17.56 10.45 -10.08
C ILE A 17 16.27 10.50 -9.25
N LYS A 18 15.50 11.59 -9.38
CA LYS A 18 14.17 11.68 -8.79
C LYS A 18 13.31 10.65 -9.52
N LYS A 19 12.75 9.70 -8.79
CA LYS A 19 11.80 8.74 -9.37
C LYS A 19 10.53 9.49 -9.73
N GLU A 20 10.24 9.58 -11.02
CA GLU A 20 8.99 10.14 -11.52
C GLU A 20 7.76 9.44 -10.87
N PRO A 21 6.70 10.19 -10.55
CA PRO A 21 5.44 9.62 -10.08
C PRO A 21 4.86 8.62 -11.07
N TYR A 22 4.30 7.53 -10.53
CA TYR A 22 3.48 6.61 -11.32
C TYR A 22 2.25 7.35 -11.83
N GLN A 23 2.02 7.29 -13.15
CA GLN A 23 0.83 7.81 -13.78
C GLN A 23 -0.31 6.82 -13.54
N VAL A 24 -1.24 7.20 -12.67
CA VAL A 24 -2.46 6.41 -12.41
C VAL A 24 -3.44 6.56 -13.57
N PRO A 25 -4.29 5.57 -13.86
CA PRO A 25 -5.38 5.70 -14.82
C PRO A 25 -6.37 6.81 -14.44
N ASP A 26 -7.02 7.43 -15.42
CA ASP A 26 -8.00 8.50 -15.19
C ASP A 26 -9.25 8.00 -14.44
N ASP A 27 -9.63 6.74 -14.65
CA ASP A 27 -10.76 6.05 -14.03
C ASP A 27 -10.39 5.36 -12.71
N LEU A 28 -9.37 5.85 -11.99
CA LEU A 28 -8.84 5.20 -10.80
C LEU A 28 -9.89 4.89 -9.72
N ALA A 29 -10.88 5.77 -9.52
CA ALA A 29 -11.95 5.52 -8.55
C ALA A 29 -12.81 4.31 -8.96
N GLN A 30 -13.16 4.22 -10.25
CA GLN A 30 -13.87 3.10 -10.84
C GLN A 30 -13.05 1.82 -10.76
N ILE A 31 -11.73 1.89 -10.98
CA ILE A 31 -10.84 0.74 -10.80
C ILE A 31 -10.87 0.23 -9.36
N ILE A 32 -10.84 1.13 -8.37
CA ILE A 32 -10.77 0.79 -6.94
C ILE A 32 -12.09 0.24 -6.41
N ALA A 33 -13.23 0.84 -6.77
CA ALA A 33 -14.53 0.57 -6.17
C ALA A 33 -15.57 -0.07 -7.12
N GLY A 34 -15.25 -0.22 -8.40
CA GLY A 34 -16.20 -0.74 -9.40
C GLY A 34 -17.43 0.16 -9.58
N ASP A 35 -18.46 -0.39 -10.22
CA ASP A 35 -19.72 0.34 -10.48
C ASP A 35 -20.52 0.62 -9.20
N SER A 36 -20.35 -0.20 -8.17
CA SER A 36 -21.04 -0.08 -6.87
C SER A 36 -20.10 -0.42 -5.71
N LEU A 37 -19.54 -1.61 -5.73
CA LEU A 37 -18.53 -2.04 -4.78
C LEU A 37 -17.54 -2.96 -5.47
N LYS A 38 -16.33 -3.00 -4.92
CA LYS A 38 -15.30 -3.94 -5.32
C LYS A 38 -14.52 -4.42 -4.13
N THR A 39 -14.28 -5.72 -4.10
CA THR A 39 -13.56 -6.38 -3.01
C THR A 39 -12.21 -6.86 -3.50
N TRP A 40 -11.18 -6.45 -2.78
CA TRP A 40 -9.80 -6.84 -3.02
C TRP A 40 -9.35 -7.87 -2.01
N LYS A 41 -8.60 -8.88 -2.44
CA LYS A 41 -7.93 -9.85 -1.57
C LYS A 41 -6.42 -9.71 -1.65
N LEU A 42 -5.74 -10.00 -0.55
CA LEU A 42 -4.28 -9.94 -0.48
C LEU A 42 -3.66 -11.13 -1.23
N LEU A 43 -2.85 -10.85 -2.25
CA LEU A 43 -2.06 -11.84 -2.98
C LEU A 43 -0.70 -12.06 -2.30
N LYS A 44 -0.01 -10.97 -1.98
CA LYS A 44 1.30 -11.01 -1.31
C LYS A 44 1.56 -9.68 -0.60
N ARG A 45 2.29 -9.75 0.51
CA ARG A 45 2.78 -8.59 1.26
C ARG A 45 4.30 -8.65 1.39
N TYR A 46 4.95 -7.51 1.29
CA TYR A 46 6.37 -7.35 1.55
C TYR A 46 6.61 -6.38 2.70
N ASN A 47 7.60 -6.68 3.55
CA ASN A 47 8.20 -5.75 4.49
C ASN A 47 9.60 -5.40 3.96
N GLY A 48 9.73 -4.21 3.37
CA GLY A 48 10.90 -3.86 2.58
C GLY A 48 11.05 -4.79 1.37
N LYS A 49 12.13 -5.58 1.34
CA LYS A 49 12.40 -6.55 0.25
C LYS A 49 11.97 -7.98 0.59
N THR A 50 11.52 -8.22 1.82
CA THR A 50 11.19 -9.57 2.30
C THR A 50 9.70 -9.85 2.14
N ARG A 51 9.34 -10.92 1.41
CA ARG A 51 7.95 -11.40 1.34
C ARG A 51 7.55 -11.88 2.73
N MET A 52 6.45 -11.36 3.26
CA MET A 52 5.90 -11.81 4.53
C MET A 52 5.18 -13.14 4.33
N ASN A 53 5.24 -13.99 5.35
CA ASN A 53 4.43 -15.20 5.37
C ASN A 53 2.94 -14.85 5.40
N MET A 54 2.15 -15.55 4.59
CA MET A 54 0.72 -15.33 4.41
C MET A 54 -0.03 -16.38 5.23
N GLY A 55 -0.05 -16.22 6.56
CA GLY A 55 -0.87 -17.05 7.43
C GLY A 55 -2.38 -16.86 7.20
N ASP A 56 -3.20 -17.64 7.90
CA ASP A 56 -4.64 -17.73 7.70
C ASP A 56 -5.36 -16.38 7.58
N CYS A 57 -5.06 -15.43 8.46
CA CYS A 57 -5.67 -14.10 8.41
C CYS A 57 -5.34 -13.34 7.11
N PHE A 58 -4.11 -13.41 6.62
CA PHE A 58 -3.74 -12.76 5.36
C PHE A 58 -4.37 -13.42 4.14
N LEU A 59 -4.55 -14.75 4.16
CA LEU A 59 -5.20 -15.48 3.07
C LEU A 59 -6.71 -15.17 2.99
N LYS A 60 -7.35 -15.00 4.16
CA LYS A 60 -8.77 -14.69 4.31
C LYS A 60 -9.09 -13.19 4.21
N TYR A 61 -8.10 -12.32 4.39
CA TYR A 61 -8.29 -10.87 4.34
C TYR A 61 -8.93 -10.40 3.02
N ARG A 62 -9.95 -9.56 3.17
CA ARG A 62 -10.67 -8.84 2.12
C ARG A 62 -10.82 -7.38 2.55
N GLN A 63 -10.70 -6.47 1.58
CA GLN A 63 -10.98 -5.05 1.74
C GLN A 63 -11.94 -4.63 0.63
N THR A 64 -13.09 -4.10 1.01
CA THR A 64 -14.14 -3.68 0.09
C THR A 64 -14.23 -2.17 0.05
N PHE A 65 -14.15 -1.60 -1.15
CA PHE A 65 -14.37 -0.19 -1.42
C PHE A 65 -15.71 -0.04 -2.13
N MET A 66 -16.52 0.89 -1.65
CA MET A 66 -17.79 1.27 -2.26
C MET A 66 -17.61 2.59 -3.03
N ASN A 67 -18.33 2.73 -4.14
CA ASN A 67 -18.25 3.90 -5.02
C ASN A 67 -18.76 5.19 -4.34
N ASP A 68 -19.56 5.06 -3.28
CA ASP A 68 -20.07 6.14 -2.43
C ASP A 68 -19.01 6.70 -1.44
N GLY A 69 -17.80 6.15 -1.44
CA GLY A 69 -16.71 6.55 -0.57
C GLY A 69 -16.62 5.78 0.74
N ASN A 70 -17.42 4.73 0.96
CA ASN A 70 -17.28 3.84 2.12
C ASN A 70 -16.25 2.73 1.90
N VAL A 71 -15.56 2.31 2.97
CA VAL A 71 -14.60 1.20 2.95
C VAL A 71 -14.70 0.36 4.21
N TYR A 72 -14.55 -0.96 4.06
CA TYR A 72 -14.45 -1.89 5.19
C TYR A 72 -13.55 -3.09 4.88
N ASP A 73 -13.18 -3.83 5.92
CA ASP A 73 -12.53 -5.13 5.80
C ASP A 73 -13.33 -6.24 6.50
N ASN A 74 -12.89 -7.49 6.35
CA ASN A 74 -13.55 -8.67 6.90
C ASN A 74 -12.80 -9.35 8.06
N ASN A 75 -11.84 -8.69 8.72
CA ASN A 75 -11.08 -9.33 9.80
C ASN A 75 -11.97 -9.96 10.88
N ILE A 76 -13.06 -9.29 11.28
CA ILE A 76 -13.96 -9.75 12.35
C ILE A 76 -14.71 -11.04 12.00
N GLU A 77 -14.80 -11.39 10.71
CA GLU A 77 -15.46 -12.61 10.23
C GLU A 77 -14.56 -13.85 10.38
N ASN A 78 -13.29 -13.67 10.73
CA ASN A 78 -12.29 -14.72 10.78
C ASN A 78 -11.74 -14.88 12.20
N SER A 79 -11.71 -16.13 12.70
CA SER A 79 -11.16 -16.43 14.04
C SER A 79 -9.77 -15.85 14.20
N ASP A 80 -9.55 -15.17 15.31
CA ASP A 80 -8.25 -14.65 15.76
C ASP A 80 -7.58 -13.63 14.80
N CYS A 81 -8.32 -13.06 13.85
CA CYS A 81 -7.80 -12.04 12.92
C CYS A 81 -8.02 -10.60 13.39
N GLY A 82 -8.56 -10.42 14.59
CA GLY A 82 -8.79 -9.11 15.20
C GLY A 82 -10.06 -8.41 14.69
N LYS A 83 -10.18 -7.11 15.02
CA LYS A 83 -11.35 -6.31 14.66
C LYS A 83 -11.26 -5.79 13.24
N SER A 84 -12.41 -5.60 12.61
CA SER A 84 -12.51 -4.97 11.30
C SER A 84 -12.43 -3.45 11.34
N LEU A 85 -11.81 -2.90 10.30
CA LEU A 85 -11.89 -1.48 9.96
C LEU A 85 -13.16 -1.20 9.15
N LYS A 86 -13.85 -0.11 9.49
CA LYS A 86 -14.90 0.54 8.72
C LYS A 86 -14.61 2.04 8.69
N GLY A 87 -14.80 2.69 7.56
CA GLY A 87 -14.51 4.11 7.41
C GLY A 87 -14.91 4.65 6.05
N SER A 88 -14.35 5.81 5.72
CA SER A 88 -14.45 6.40 4.40
C SER A 88 -13.11 6.39 3.68
N TRP A 89 -13.13 6.46 2.35
CA TRP A 89 -11.94 6.53 1.52
C TRP A 89 -12.04 7.65 0.48
N LYS A 90 -10.89 8.13 0.04
CA LYS A 90 -10.78 9.04 -1.11
C LYS A 90 -9.41 8.95 -1.76
N ILE A 91 -9.32 9.39 -3.01
CA ILE A 91 -8.07 9.57 -3.72
C ILE A 91 -7.51 10.96 -3.38
N ILE A 92 -6.24 11.02 -3.02
CA ILE A 92 -5.52 12.28 -2.80
C ILE A 92 -4.18 12.26 -3.52
N LYS A 93 -3.60 13.44 -3.72
CA LYS A 93 -2.23 13.61 -4.19
C LYS A 93 -1.42 14.38 -3.16
N ASP A 94 -0.15 14.04 -3.03
CA ASP A 94 0.79 14.84 -2.24
C ASP A 94 1.41 15.97 -3.07
N SER A 95 2.24 16.80 -2.43
CA SER A 95 2.95 17.90 -3.08
C SER A 95 3.94 17.48 -4.17
N GLN A 96 4.28 16.19 -4.25
CA GLN A 96 5.14 15.60 -5.27
C GLN A 96 4.32 14.85 -6.34
N ASN A 97 2.98 15.06 -6.37
CA ASN A 97 2.05 14.44 -7.31
C ASN A 97 2.00 12.89 -7.20
N PHE A 98 2.44 12.31 -6.09
CA PHE A 98 2.19 10.89 -5.83
C PHE A 98 0.72 10.71 -5.40
N THR A 99 0.09 9.67 -5.93
CA THR A 99 -1.33 9.37 -5.67
C THR A 99 -1.48 8.37 -4.54
N TYR A 100 -2.46 8.61 -3.67
CA TYR A 100 -2.76 7.78 -2.51
C TYR A 100 -4.25 7.47 -2.42
N ILE A 101 -4.56 6.31 -1.85
CA ILE A 101 -5.84 6.05 -1.21
C ILE A 101 -5.70 6.49 0.25
N ARG A 102 -6.48 7.47 0.69
CA ARG A 102 -6.61 7.81 2.11
C ARG A 102 -7.83 7.09 2.66
N ILE A 103 -7.64 6.29 3.71
CA ILE A 103 -8.74 5.74 4.51
C ILE A 103 -8.83 6.53 5.81
N THR A 104 -10.03 6.99 6.15
CA THR A 104 -10.32 7.74 7.39
C THR A 104 -11.30 6.95 8.25
N SER A 105 -10.97 6.76 9.53
CA SER A 105 -11.83 6.14 10.51
C SER A 105 -11.35 6.43 11.94
N ASN A 106 -12.30 6.67 12.85
CA ASN A 106 -12.01 6.78 14.28
C ASN A 106 -11.47 5.47 14.89
N GLN A 107 -11.52 4.35 14.17
CA GLN A 107 -10.94 3.08 14.60
C GLN A 107 -9.42 3.01 14.36
N ILE A 108 -8.88 3.78 13.40
CA ILE A 108 -7.47 3.71 12.99
C ILE A 108 -6.49 3.89 14.16
N PRO A 109 -6.64 4.89 15.05
CA PRO A 109 -5.70 5.10 16.15
C PRO A 109 -5.53 3.85 17.01
N LYS A 110 -6.66 3.21 17.34
CA LYS A 110 -6.70 2.02 18.17
C LYS A 110 -6.23 0.76 17.42
N LEU A 111 -6.64 0.58 16.17
CA LEU A 111 -6.30 -0.62 15.39
C LEU A 111 -4.82 -0.64 14.96
N LEU A 112 -4.25 0.53 14.68
CA LEU A 112 -2.90 0.65 14.09
C LEU A 112 -1.87 1.27 15.03
N GLY A 113 -2.26 1.64 16.26
CA GLY A 113 -1.36 2.29 17.21
C GLY A 113 -0.83 3.63 16.70
N THR A 114 -1.70 4.45 16.11
CA THR A 114 -1.37 5.78 15.55
C THR A 114 -2.14 6.89 16.26
N THR A 115 -1.73 8.14 16.10
CA THR A 115 -2.47 9.30 16.60
C THR A 115 -3.56 9.74 15.63
N GLU A 116 -3.25 9.69 14.34
CA GLU A 116 -4.15 10.12 13.27
C GLU A 116 -5.32 9.17 13.09
N ASN A 117 -6.48 9.72 12.73
CA ASN A 117 -7.67 8.97 12.35
C ASN A 117 -7.71 8.62 10.85
N TYR A 118 -6.58 8.76 10.14
CA TYR A 118 -6.46 8.40 8.74
C TYR A 118 -5.16 7.63 8.47
N LYS A 119 -5.14 6.92 7.35
CA LYS A 119 -3.94 6.29 6.82
C LYS A 119 -3.89 6.40 5.31
N ASP A 120 -2.70 6.74 4.82
CA ASP A 120 -2.44 6.91 3.40
C ASP A 120 -1.72 5.69 2.83
N PHE A 121 -2.24 5.20 1.71
CA PHE A 121 -1.72 4.07 0.96
C PHE A 121 -1.32 4.57 -0.42
N ARG A 122 -0.01 4.70 -0.65
CA ARG A 122 0.51 5.16 -1.95
C ARG A 122 0.20 4.12 -3.02
N ILE A 123 -0.34 4.56 -4.15
CA ILE A 123 -0.62 3.71 -5.30
C ILE A 123 0.65 3.62 -6.15
N PHE A 124 1.12 2.39 -6.36
CA PHE A 124 2.23 2.08 -7.26
C PHE A 124 1.77 1.46 -8.58
N HIS A 125 0.60 0.84 -8.59
CA HIS A 125 -0.05 0.29 -9.76
C HIS A 125 -1.54 0.11 -9.47
N ALA A 126 -2.39 0.39 -10.45
CA ALA A 126 -3.81 0.09 -10.41
C ALA A 126 -4.30 -0.33 -11.80
N SER A 127 -5.05 -1.42 -11.85
CA SER A 127 -5.73 -1.93 -13.04
C SER A 127 -7.02 -2.64 -12.62
N LYS A 128 -7.82 -3.08 -13.59
CA LYS A 128 -9.05 -3.84 -13.31
C LYS A 128 -8.81 -5.03 -12.36
N ASP A 129 -7.67 -5.70 -12.44
CA ASP A 129 -7.45 -6.96 -11.73
C ASP A 129 -6.39 -6.86 -10.62
N SER A 130 -5.67 -5.75 -10.53
CA SER A 130 -4.53 -5.63 -9.63
C SER A 130 -4.39 -4.23 -9.03
N LEU A 131 -4.07 -4.18 -7.74
CA LEU A 131 -3.81 -2.96 -7.00
C LEU A 131 -2.55 -3.14 -6.14
N HIS A 132 -1.54 -2.31 -6.37
CA HIS A 132 -0.30 -2.32 -5.59
C HIS A 132 -0.23 -1.07 -4.74
N LEU A 133 -0.27 -1.27 -3.43
CA LEU A 133 -0.22 -0.21 -2.43
C LEU A 133 1.08 -0.27 -1.64
N SER A 134 1.57 0.89 -1.19
CA SER A 134 2.65 0.98 -0.22
C SER A 134 2.36 1.99 0.87
N PHE A 135 2.69 1.64 2.10
CA PHE A 135 2.51 2.49 3.27
C PHE A 135 3.63 2.27 4.27
N VAL A 136 3.79 3.22 5.19
CA VAL A 136 4.71 3.08 6.33
C VAL A 136 3.93 2.65 7.55
N HIS A 137 4.50 1.74 8.33
CA HIS A 137 3.93 1.30 9.59
C HIS A 137 5.05 0.98 10.59
N THR A 138 4.82 1.29 11.86
CA THR A 138 5.75 0.94 12.93
C THR A 138 5.46 -0.49 13.38
N GLN A 139 6.42 -1.39 13.15
CA GLN A 139 6.35 -2.77 13.62
C GLN A 139 7.53 -3.00 14.58
N TYR A 140 7.24 -3.50 15.79
CA TYR A 140 8.26 -3.75 16.83
C TYR A 140 9.16 -2.52 17.09
N GLY A 141 8.55 -1.34 17.19
CA GLY A 141 9.26 -0.07 17.41
C GLY A 141 10.01 0.48 16.19
N GLN A 142 10.03 -0.23 15.06
CA GLN A 142 10.74 0.19 13.85
C GLN A 142 9.79 0.59 12.73
N LYS A 143 10.03 1.74 12.11
CA LYS A 143 9.30 2.16 10.91
C LYS A 143 9.70 1.29 9.74
N ARG A 144 8.72 0.59 9.16
CA ARG A 144 8.88 -0.31 8.03
C ARG A 144 7.99 0.14 6.88
N ARG A 145 8.48 -0.02 5.65
CA ARG A 145 7.67 0.14 4.44
C ARG A 145 7.03 -1.20 4.11
N ILE A 146 5.72 -1.20 4.06
CA ILE A 146 4.93 -2.35 3.62
C ILE A 146 4.49 -2.12 2.18
N SER A 147 4.47 -3.19 1.40
CA SER A 147 3.95 -3.22 0.04
C SER A 147 2.95 -4.36 -0.10
N ASP A 148 1.72 -4.01 -0.42
CA ASP A 148 0.61 -4.93 -0.60
C ASP A 148 0.28 -5.05 -2.07
N TYR A 149 0.21 -6.30 -2.53
CA TYR A 149 -0.29 -6.63 -3.84
C TYR A 149 -1.65 -7.26 -3.64
N LEU A 150 -2.66 -6.54 -4.09
CA LEU A 150 -4.05 -6.89 -4.01
C LEU A 150 -4.53 -7.31 -5.41
N ILE A 151 -5.46 -8.23 -5.42
CA ILE A 151 -6.14 -8.71 -6.63
C ILE A 151 -7.64 -8.68 -6.40
N ASP A 152 -8.41 -8.61 -7.47
CA ASP A 152 -9.85 -8.78 -7.39
C ASP A 152 -10.21 -10.10 -6.68
N GLN A 153 -11.26 -10.09 -5.86
CA GLN A 153 -11.65 -11.25 -5.09
C GLN A 153 -12.06 -12.44 -5.96
N ASP A 154 -12.57 -12.21 -7.18
CA ASP A 154 -13.13 -13.25 -8.04
C ASP A 154 -12.04 -13.98 -8.83
N LEU A 155 -10.82 -13.43 -8.88
CA LEU A 155 -9.69 -14.03 -9.59
C LEU A 155 -9.15 -15.25 -8.87
N GLN A 156 -9.15 -16.41 -9.53
CA GLN A 156 -8.50 -17.61 -9.02
C GLN A 156 -7.00 -17.58 -9.32
N ILE A 157 -6.17 -17.57 -8.28
CA ILE A 157 -4.70 -17.52 -8.42
C ILE A 157 -4.05 -18.61 -7.59
N LYS A 158 -3.18 -19.39 -8.23
CA LYS A 158 -2.33 -20.42 -7.57
C LYS A 158 -1.19 -19.74 -6.80
N GLY A 159 -0.72 -20.34 -5.70
CA GLY A 159 0.48 -19.88 -4.98
C GLY A 159 0.29 -18.63 -4.08
N ARG A 160 -0.96 -18.35 -3.68
CA ARG A 160 -1.26 -17.35 -2.63
C ARG A 160 -0.72 -17.78 -1.27
N ASP A 161 -0.85 -19.07 -0.98
CA ASP A 161 -0.25 -19.71 0.18
C ASP A 161 1.28 -19.78 -0.02
N PHE A 162 2.01 -19.11 0.87
CA PHE A 162 3.48 -19.13 0.91
C PHE A 162 3.95 -19.80 2.21
N HIS A 163 3.31 -20.89 2.59
CA HIS A 163 3.89 -21.89 3.46
C HIS A 163 4.53 -22.98 2.59
N HIS A 164 5.77 -23.36 2.89
CA HIS A 164 6.35 -24.58 2.32
C HIS A 164 5.40 -25.74 2.66
N LYS A 165 4.89 -26.45 1.65
CA LYS A 165 4.33 -27.78 1.86
C LYS A 165 5.47 -28.77 2.03
#